data_AF-A0A916KN23-F1
#
_entry.id   AF-A0A916KN23-F1
#
_cell.length_a   1.000
_cell.length_b   1.000
_cell.length_c   1.000
_cell.angle_alpha   90.00
_cell.angle_beta   90.00
_cell.angle_gamma   90.00
#
_symmetry.space_group_name_H-M   'P 1'
#
loop_
_entity.id
_entity.type
_entity.pdbx_description
1 polymer ?
#
loop_
_entity_poly.entity_id
_entity_poly.type
_entity_poly.pdbx_seq_one_letter_code
_entity_poly.pdbx_strand_id
1 'polypeptide(L)'
;MSQQVNKEEAINWLIKIGTIPYWDSIDNRPLFRRIVKKNDGTKVDRVTEEEAWPFIINALGMKTEAETESLRKTIEKALKLQGRI
;
A
#
# COMPACT_ATOMS: atom_id res chain seq x y z
N MET A 1 22.88 -0.36 -1.35
CA MET A 1 22.24 -1.51 -0.66
C MET A 1 20.85 -1.65 -1.23
N SER A 2 20.58 -2.71 -2.01
CA SER A 2 19.24 -3.03 -2.47
C SER A 2 18.40 -3.43 -1.25
N GLN A 3 17.55 -2.53 -0.75
CA GLN A 3 16.57 -2.88 0.27
C GLN A 3 15.66 -3.95 -0.32
N GLN A 4 15.86 -5.19 0.11
CA GLN A 4 15.04 -6.30 -0.27
C GLN A 4 13.79 -6.27 0.62
N VAL A 5 12.82 -5.44 0.23
CA VAL A 5 11.53 -5.35 0.91
C VAL A 5 10.80 -6.66 0.69
N ASN A 6 10.41 -7.32 1.78
CA ASN A 6 9.58 -8.52 1.70
C ASN A 6 8.09 -8.15 1.67
N LYS A 7 7.24 -9.13 1.33
CA LYS A 7 5.78 -8.91 1.19
C LYS A 7 5.14 -8.38 2.48
N GLU A 8 5.60 -8.84 3.64
CA GLU A 8 5.05 -8.41 4.93
C GLU A 8 5.44 -6.97 5.27
N GLU A 9 6.68 -6.57 5.02
CA GLU A 9 7.15 -5.20 5.15
C GLU A 9 6.37 -4.25 4.24
N ALA A 10 6.06 -4.67 3.02
CA ALA A 10 5.24 -3.91 2.09
C ALA A 10 3.80 -3.72 2.58
N ILE A 11 3.20 -4.77 3.13
CA ILE A 11 1.86 -4.71 3.76
C ILE A 11 1.89 -3.76 4.97
N ASN A 12 2.88 -3.91 5.84
CA ASN A 12 3.04 -3.08 7.04
C ASN A 12 3.28 -1.62 6.68
N TRP A 13 3.98 -1.33 5.59
CA TRP A 13 4.13 0.03 5.10
C TRP A 13 2.78 0.62 4.67
N LEU A 14 1.97 -0.11 3.88
CA LEU A 14 0.63 0.34 3.47
C LEU A 14 -0.30 0.57 4.67
N ILE A 15 -0.25 -0.32 5.67
CA ILE A 15 -0.99 -0.15 6.94
C ILE A 15 -0.49 1.08 7.68
N LYS A 16 0.83 1.24 7.85
CA LYS A 16 1.44 2.38 8.55
C LYS A 16 0.97 3.70 7.95
N ILE A 17 0.87 3.78 6.63
CA ILE A 17 0.45 4.99 5.92
C ILE A 17 -1.06 5.09 5.68
N GLY A 18 -1.85 4.16 6.25
CA GLY A 18 -3.31 4.23 6.24
C GLY A 18 -3.94 4.10 4.84
N THR A 19 -3.25 3.40 3.93
CA THR A 19 -3.57 3.42 2.49
C THR A 19 -4.10 2.08 2.01
N ILE A 20 -5.27 2.10 1.35
CA ILE A 20 -5.93 0.91 0.81
C ILE A 20 -5.72 0.84 -0.71
N PRO A 21 -5.02 -0.18 -1.24
CA PRO A 21 -4.74 -0.31 -2.66
C PRO A 21 -5.93 -0.80 -3.50
N TYR A 22 -5.98 -0.34 -4.76
CA TYR A 22 -6.90 -0.83 -5.80
C TYR A 22 -6.11 -1.36 -7.00
N TRP A 23 -6.64 -2.42 -7.64
CA TRP A 23 -5.96 -3.16 -8.71
C TRP A 23 -5.63 -2.30 -9.92
N ASP A 24 -6.58 -1.49 -10.35
CA ASP A 24 -6.45 -0.49 -11.41
C ASP A 24 -5.34 0.54 -11.16
N SER A 25 -4.95 0.73 -9.90
CA SER A 25 -4.08 1.82 -9.47
C SER A 25 -2.72 1.37 -8.96
N ILE A 26 -2.54 0.09 -8.61
CA ILE A 26 -1.37 -0.40 -7.85
C ILE A 26 -0.04 -0.23 -8.60
N ASP A 27 -0.02 -0.36 -9.92
CA ASP A 27 1.21 -0.19 -10.71
C ASP A 27 1.38 1.25 -11.23
N ASN A 28 0.32 2.05 -11.19
CA ASN A 28 0.31 3.42 -11.67
C ASN A 28 0.30 4.39 -10.49
N ARG A 29 1.48 4.73 -9.97
CA ARG A 29 1.66 5.60 -8.80
C ARG A 29 0.81 6.91 -8.81
N PRO A 30 0.74 7.70 -9.89
CA PRO A 30 -0.18 8.85 -9.97
C PRO A 30 -1.64 8.47 -9.74
N LEU A 31 -2.08 7.36 -10.34
CA LEU A 31 -3.43 6.85 -10.21
C LEU A 31 -3.66 6.25 -8.82
N PHE A 32 -2.68 5.54 -8.26
CA PHE A 32 -2.64 5.05 -6.89
C PHE A 32 -2.96 6.19 -5.94
N ARG A 33 -2.18 7.27 -5.96
CA ARG A 33 -2.39 8.45 -5.11
C ARG A 33 -3.78 9.07 -5.24
N ARG A 34 -4.40 8.95 -6.42
CA ARG A 34 -5.73 9.53 -6.71
C ARG A 34 -6.88 8.62 -6.25
N ILE A 35 -6.77 7.31 -6.46
CA ILE A 35 -7.84 6.34 -6.22
C ILE A 35 -7.79 5.80 -4.79
N VAL A 36 -6.61 5.74 -4.17
CA VAL A 36 -6.47 5.24 -2.81
C VAL A 36 -7.16 6.17 -1.82
N LYS A 37 -7.89 5.56 -0.90
CA LYS A 37 -8.43 6.28 0.27
C LYS A 37 -7.35 6.31 1.34
N LYS A 38 -6.91 7.52 1.70
CA LYS A 38 -6.16 7.76 2.94
C LYS A 38 -7.16 7.85 4.07
N ASN A 39 -7.10 6.90 4.98
CA ASN A 39 -8.16 6.73 5.96
C ASN A 39 -7.99 7.55 7.24
N ASP A 40 -6.76 7.86 7.61
CA ASP A 40 -6.45 8.50 8.88
C ASP A 40 -5.67 9.81 8.70
N GLY A 41 -5.59 10.31 7.48
CA GLY A 41 -4.86 11.54 7.17
C GLY A 41 -3.34 11.44 7.33
N THR A 42 -2.76 10.24 7.51
CA THR A 42 -1.31 10.07 7.58
C THR A 42 -0.65 10.63 6.31
N LYS A 43 0.07 11.74 6.49
CA LYS A 43 0.86 12.36 5.43
C LYS A 43 2.22 11.68 5.42
N VAL A 44 2.45 10.86 4.40
CA VAL A 44 3.80 10.41 4.04
C VAL A 44 4.46 11.54 3.27
N ASP A 45 5.72 11.85 3.61
CA ASP A 45 6.51 12.76 2.80
C ASP A 45 6.65 12.22 1.37
N ARG A 46 6.55 13.12 0.39
CA ARG A 46 6.58 12.75 -1.02
C ARG A 46 7.86 12.01 -1.41
N VAL A 47 9.00 12.41 -0.85
CA VAL A 47 10.30 11.79 -1.10
C VAL A 47 10.30 10.38 -0.53
N THR A 48 9.86 10.20 0.71
CA THR A 48 9.75 8.87 1.35
C THR A 48 8.82 7.93 0.58
N GLU A 49 7.72 8.45 0.06
CA GLU A 49 6.81 7.67 -0.79
C GLU A 49 7.47 7.32 -2.14
N GLU A 50 8.13 8.27 -2.79
CA GLU A 50 8.76 8.06 -4.10
C GLU A 50 9.92 7.06 -4.05
N GLU A 51 10.67 7.04 -2.96
CA GLU A 51 11.75 6.09 -2.71
C GLU A 51 11.23 4.70 -2.35
N ALA A 52 10.23 4.60 -1.46
CA ALA A 52 9.73 3.30 -1.00
C ALA A 52 8.88 2.60 -2.06
N TRP A 53 8.08 3.35 -2.83
CA TRP A 53 7.03 2.82 -3.71
C TRP A 53 7.49 1.70 -4.66
N PRO A 54 8.59 1.83 -5.43
CA PRO A 54 9.02 0.79 -6.36
C PRO A 54 9.34 -0.53 -5.65
N PHE A 55 9.90 -0.46 -4.44
CA PHE A 55 10.21 -1.64 -3.64
C PHE A 55 8.94 -2.28 -3.06
N ILE A 56 7.97 -1.47 -2.61
CA ILE A 56 6.68 -1.96 -2.11
C ILE A 56 5.94 -2.72 -3.21
N ILE A 57 5.81 -2.14 -4.40
CA ILE A 57 5.07 -2.79 -5.50
C ILE A 57 5.75 -4.07 -5.96
N ASN A 58 7.07 -4.04 -6.12
CA ASN A 58 7.83 -5.22 -6.50
C ASN A 58 7.72 -6.35 -5.44
N ALA A 59 7.71 -5.99 -4.15
CA ALA A 59 7.56 -6.94 -3.04
C ALA A 59 6.16 -7.54 -2.94
N LEU A 60 5.12 -6.75 -3.26
CA LEU A 60 3.74 -7.23 -3.30
C LEU A 60 3.51 -8.18 -4.46
N GLY A 61 4.18 -7.94 -5.60
CA GLY A 61 4.24 -8.84 -6.75
C GLY A 61 2.86 -9.27 -7.27
N MET A 62 1.86 -8.39 -7.15
CA MET A 62 0.47 -8.72 -7.47
C MET A 62 0.27 -8.76 -8.97
N LYS A 63 -0.27 -9.87 -9.46
CA LYS A 63 -0.49 -10.14 -10.89
C LYS A 63 -1.96 -10.24 -11.24
N THR A 64 -2.84 -10.25 -10.24
CA THR A 64 -4.28 -10.42 -10.43
C THR A 64 -5.10 -9.49 -9.53
N GLU A 65 -6.32 -9.21 -9.96
CA GLU A 65 -7.32 -8.47 -9.18
C GLU A 65 -7.64 -9.18 -7.86
N ALA A 66 -7.74 -10.51 -7.87
CA ALA A 66 -8.01 -11.32 -6.68
C ALA A 66 -6.92 -11.21 -5.60
N GLU A 67 -5.63 -11.18 -6.00
CA GLU A 67 -4.52 -10.96 -5.06
C GLU A 67 -4.60 -9.57 -4.43
N THR A 68 -4.99 -8.57 -5.22
CA THR A 68 -5.17 -7.19 -4.73
C THR A 68 -6.36 -7.06 -3.82
N GLU A 69 -7.46 -7.75 -4.09
CA GLU A 69 -8.63 -7.79 -3.21
C GLU A 69 -8.30 -8.45 -1.86
N SER A 70 -7.53 -9.55 -1.88
CA SER A 70 -7.06 -10.21 -0.66
C SER A 70 -6.15 -9.31 0.17
N LEU A 71 -5.22 -8.60 -0.47
CA LEU A 71 -4.39 -7.59 0.17
C LEU A 71 -5.25 -6.47 0.77
N ARG A 72 -6.23 -5.98 0.01
CA ARG A 72 -7.16 -4.94 0.44
C ARG A 72 -7.86 -5.32 1.74
N LYS A 73 -8.46 -6.51 1.79
CA LYS A 73 -9.15 -7.05 2.98
C LYS A 73 -8.21 -7.16 4.18
N THR A 74 -6.96 -7.55 3.93
CA THR A 74 -5.93 -7.64 4.98
C THR A 74 -5.62 -6.27 5.59
N ILE A 75 -5.39 -5.26 4.75
CA ILE A 75 -5.11 -3.89 5.18
C ILE A 75 -6.33 -3.28 5.86
N GLU A 76 -7.53 -3.45 5.29
CA GLU A 76 -8.78 -2.97 5.89
C GLU A 76 -9.00 -3.56 7.29
N LYS A 77 -8.80 -4.87 7.46
CA LYS A 77 -8.91 -5.51 8.77
C LYS A 77 -7.91 -4.91 9.76
N ALA A 78 -6.66 -4.70 9.34
CA ALA A 78 -5.63 -4.11 10.19
C ALA A 78 -5.97 -2.66 10.59
N LEU A 79 -6.45 -1.86 9.65
CA LEU A 79 -6.85 -0.47 9.91
C LEU A 79 -8.07 -0.39 10.83
N LYS A 80 -9.06 -1.29 10.68
CA LYS A 80 -10.20 -1.41 11.60
C LYS A 80 -9.75 -1.75 13.02
N LEU A 81 -8.82 -2.70 13.16
CA LEU A 81 -8.25 -3.07 14.46
C LEU A 81 -7.49 -1.89 15.12
N GLN A 82 -6.94 -0.99 14.31
CA GLN A 82 -6.28 0.24 14.78
C GLN A 82 -7.26 1.41 15.01
N GLY A 83 -8.56 1.25 14.73
CA GLY A 83 -9.56 2.32 14.82
C GLY A 83 -9.35 3.45 13.80
N ARG A 84 -8.69 3.16 12.67
CA ARG A 84 -8.35 4.13 11.61
C ARG A 84 -9.38 4.17 10.48
N ILE A 85 -10.33 3.22 10.45
CA ILE A 85 -11.53 3.16 9.60
C ILE A 85 -12.69 2.48 10.33
#